data_AF-A0A963EWX0-F1
#
_entry.id   AF-A0A963EWX0-F1
#
_cell.length_a   1.000
_cell.length_b   1.000
_cell.length_c   1.000
_cell.angle_alpha   90.00
_cell.angle_beta   90.00
_cell.angle_gamma   90.00
#
_symmetry.space_group_name_H-M   'P 1'
#
loop_
_entity.id
_entity.type
_entity.pdbx_description
1 polymer ?
#
loop_
_entity_poly.entity_id
_entity_poly.type
_entity_poly.pdbx_seq_one_letter_code
_entity_poly.pdbx_strand_id
1 'polypeptide(L)'
;MSDKAILTIDGKGYEFPIVVGTEQERGIDIGKLRSQTGCITLDPGYVNTGSCKSDITFIDGERGILRYRGIPLEQFANGPNFIEVA
;
A
#
# COMPACT_ATOMS: atom_id res chain seq x y z
N MET A 1 -15.42 12.47 -4.77
CA MET A 1 -15.88 11.73 -3.57
C MET A 1 -14.81 10.71 -3.25
N SER A 2 -14.49 10.48 -1.96
CA SER A 2 -13.54 9.43 -1.60
C SER A 2 -14.25 8.07 -1.71
N ASP A 3 -13.64 7.13 -2.42
CA ASP A 3 -14.12 5.74 -2.46
C ASP A 3 -14.11 5.13 -1.05
N LYS A 4 -15.06 4.23 -0.79
CA LYS A 4 -15.21 3.55 0.50
C LYS A 4 -15.44 2.06 0.31
N ALA A 5 -14.88 1.27 1.22
CA ALA A 5 -15.17 -0.15 1.38
C ALA A 5 -16.21 -0.33 2.48
N ILE A 6 -17.16 -1.25 2.27
CA ILE A 6 -18.16 -1.61 3.28
C ILE A 6 -17.80 -2.99 3.84
N LEU A 7 -17.58 -3.06 5.14
CA LEU A 7 -17.37 -4.29 5.88
C LEU A 7 -18.61 -4.57 6.74
N THR A 8 -19.26 -5.71 6.52
CA THR A 8 -20.42 -6.11 7.31
C THR A 8 -20.01 -7.13 8.37
N ILE A 9 -20.25 -6.82 9.65
CA ILE A 9 -19.99 -7.72 10.79
C ILE A 9 -21.29 -7.79 11.59
N ASP A 10 -21.76 -9.01 11.86
CA ASP A 10 -23.00 -9.28 12.60
C ASP A 10 -24.22 -8.51 12.07
N GLY A 11 -24.31 -8.36 10.74
CA GLY A 11 -25.40 -7.64 10.07
C GLY A 11 -25.28 -6.12 10.10
N LYS A 12 -24.25 -5.55 10.74
CA LYS A 12 -23.97 -4.11 10.76
C LYS A 12 -22.88 -3.76 9.76
N GLY A 13 -23.16 -2.78 8.89
CA GLY A 13 -22.21 -2.25 7.94
C GLY A 13 -21.31 -1.17 8.56
N TYR A 14 -20.02 -1.24 8.24
CA TYR A 14 -19.00 -0.27 8.62
C TYR A 14 -18.30 0.23 7.36
N GLU A 15 -18.10 1.54 7.27
CA GLU A 15 -17.44 2.17 6.12
C GLU A 15 -15.99 2.50 6.45
N PHE A 16 -15.08 2.06 5.58
CA PHE A 16 -13.66 2.35 5.66
C PHE A 16 -13.21 3.10 4.40
N PRO A 17 -12.38 4.15 4.53
CA PRO A 17 -11.84 4.85 3.37
C PRO A 17 -10.98 3.93 2.50
N ILE A 18 -11.06 4.12 1.18
CA ILE A 18 -10.10 3.55 0.24
C ILE A 18 -9.03 4.61 -0.03
N VAL A 19 -7.78 4.22 0.17
CA VAL A 19 -6.60 4.98 -0.21
C VAL A 19 -6.09 4.42 -1.54
N VAL A 20 -5.84 5.30 -2.49
CA VAL A 20 -5.28 4.93 -3.79
C VAL A 20 -3.86 5.47 -3.86
N GLY A 21 -2.90 4.60 -4.15
CA GLY A 21 -1.51 4.98 -4.35
C GLY A 21 -1.21 5.40 -5.79
N THR A 22 0.04 5.78 -6.06
CA THR A 22 0.44 6.38 -7.34
C THR A 22 0.39 5.39 -8.51
N GLU A 23 0.47 4.09 -8.25
CA GLU A 23 0.43 3.01 -9.23
C GLU A 23 -0.95 2.32 -9.25
N GLN A 24 -1.99 3.02 -8.77
CA GLN A 24 -3.39 2.57 -8.69
C GLN A 24 -3.65 1.41 -7.72
N GLU A 25 -2.70 1.13 -6.83
CA GLU A 25 -2.89 0.22 -5.71
C GLU A 25 -3.94 0.76 -4.75
N ARG A 26 -4.85 -0.12 -4.30
CA ARG A 26 -5.97 0.26 -3.43
C ARG A 26 -5.77 -0.37 -2.06
N GLY A 27 -5.64 0.47 -1.04
CA GLY A 27 -5.59 0.07 0.37
C GLY A 27 -6.87 0.44 1.09
N ILE A 28 -7.32 -0.40 2.02
CA ILE A 28 -8.42 -0.08 2.93
C ILE A 28 -7.82 0.48 4.22
N ASP A 29 -8.18 1.72 4.57
CA ASP A 29 -7.74 2.31 5.84
C ASP A 29 -8.53 1.72 7.02
N ILE A 30 -7.90 0.76 7.70
CA ILE A 30 -8.43 0.07 8.87
C ILE A 30 -8.05 0.74 10.20
N GLY A 31 -7.54 1.98 10.19
CA GLY A 31 -7.06 2.66 11.41
C GLY A 31 -8.12 2.80 12.50
N LYS A 32 -9.40 2.79 12.14
CA LYS A 32 -10.54 2.84 13.07
C LYS A 32 -11.23 1.48 13.31
N LEU A 33 -10.77 0.40 12.68
CA LEU A 33 -11.43 -0.92 12.69
C LEU A 33 -11.76 -1.38 14.11
N ARG A 34 -10.73 -1.54 14.96
CA ARG A 34 -10.92 -2.04 16.33
C ARG A 34 -11.83 -1.14 17.17
N SER A 35 -11.72 0.18 17.02
CA SER A 35 -12.56 1.13 17.77
C SER A 35 -14.03 1.10 17.35
N GLN A 36 -14.32 0.75 16.09
CA GLN A 36 -15.69 0.72 15.56
C GLN A 36 -16.34 -0.66 15.68
N THR A 37 -15.57 -1.72 15.50
CA THR A 37 -16.09 -3.10 15.35
C THR A 37 -15.67 -4.02 16.50
N GLY A 38 -14.64 -3.67 17.27
CA GLY A 38 -14.01 -4.55 18.24
C GLY A 38 -13.06 -5.60 17.62
N CYS A 39 -13.06 -5.74 16.29
CA CYS A 39 -12.25 -6.72 15.58
C CYS A 39 -10.82 -6.21 15.31
N ILE A 40 -9.93 -7.16 15.03
CA ILE A 40 -8.59 -6.91 14.48
C ILE A 40 -8.44 -7.69 13.17
N THR A 41 -7.50 -7.28 12.32
CA THR A 41 -7.06 -8.12 11.21
C THR A 41 -6.09 -9.18 11.72
N LEU A 42 -6.11 -10.35 11.08
CA LEU A 42 -5.12 -11.40 11.28
C LEU A 42 -4.42 -11.63 9.94
N ASP A 43 -3.18 -11.19 9.84
CA ASP A 43 -2.36 -11.29 8.63
C ASP A 43 -0.92 -11.68 9.01
N PRO A 44 -0.69 -12.96 9.34
CA PRO A 44 0.65 -13.43 9.71
C PRO A 44 1.62 -13.17 8.56
N GLY A 45 2.67 -12.39 8.81
CA GLY A 45 3.66 -12.02 7.80
C GLY A 45 3.34 -10.74 7.01
N TYR A 46 2.23 -10.04 7.32
CA TYR A 46 1.89 -8.73 6.75
C TYR A 46 1.73 -8.71 5.21
N VAL A 47 1.45 -9.85 4.58
CA VAL A 47 1.38 -9.99 3.12
C VAL A 47 0.23 -9.14 2.53
N ASN A 48 -0.84 -8.93 3.31
CA ASN A 48 -2.02 -8.17 2.89
C ASN A 48 -2.06 -6.77 3.54
N THR A 49 -1.04 -6.39 4.31
CA THR A 49 -1.06 -5.18 5.16
C THR A 49 -0.04 -4.15 4.69
N GLY A 50 -0.51 -3.05 4.11
CA GLY A 50 0.31 -1.86 3.88
C GLY A 50 0.57 -1.09 5.17
N SER A 51 1.78 -1.22 5.74
CA SER A 51 2.13 -0.63 7.04
C SER A 51 2.44 0.88 7.00
N CYS A 52 2.81 1.40 5.83
CA CYS A 52 3.16 2.82 5.66
C CYS A 52 2.85 3.30 4.23
N LYS A 53 2.83 4.63 4.07
CA LYS A 53 2.90 5.28 2.76
C LYS A 53 4.36 5.60 2.47
N SER A 54 4.83 5.30 1.27
CA SER A 54 6.22 5.52 0.88
C SER A 54 6.30 5.97 -0.57
N ASP A 55 7.12 7.00 -0.81
CA ASP A 55 7.44 7.50 -2.15
C ASP A 55 8.90 7.18 -2.51
N ILE A 56 9.47 6.13 -1.90
CA ILE A 56 10.89 5.75 -2.07
C ILE A 56 11.05 4.73 -3.20
N THR A 57 10.40 3.57 -3.07
CA THR A 57 10.58 2.43 -3.98
C THR A 57 9.23 1.83 -4.33
N PHE A 58 9.05 1.48 -5.60
CA PHE A 58 7.92 0.69 -6.07
C PHE A 58 8.42 -0.63 -6.66
N ILE A 59 7.72 -1.73 -6.32
CA ILE A 59 8.00 -3.08 -6.81
C ILE A 59 6.70 -3.69 -7.32
N ASP A 60 6.73 -4.25 -8.53
CA ASP A 60 5.71 -5.17 -9.04
C ASP A 60 6.40 -6.46 -9.47
N GLY A 61 6.32 -7.49 -8.64
CA GLY A 61 7.00 -8.77 -8.87
C GLY A 61 6.39 -9.57 -10.02
N GLU A 62 5.10 -9.42 -10.32
CA GLU A 62 4.43 -10.13 -11.40
C GLU A 62 4.86 -9.58 -12.76
N ARG A 63 5.05 -8.27 -12.84
CA ARG A 63 5.49 -7.57 -14.05
C ARG A 63 7.01 -7.39 -14.13
N GLY A 64 7.74 -7.75 -13.08
CA GLY A 64 9.19 -7.56 -12.99
C GLY A 64 9.62 -6.09 -12.95
N ILE A 65 8.81 -5.21 -12.36
CA ILE A 65 9.10 -3.77 -12.27
C ILE A 65 9.75 -3.46 -10.93
N LEU A 66 10.86 -2.72 -10.97
CA LEU A 66 11.49 -2.12 -9.80
C LEU A 66 11.88 -0.69 -10.12
N ARG A 67 11.37 0.26 -9.32
CA ARG A 67 11.65 1.69 -9.46
C ARG A 67 12.12 2.29 -8.15
N TYR A 68 13.17 3.09 -8.20
CA TYR A 68 13.60 3.94 -7.07
C TYR A 68 13.32 5.40 -7.43
N ARG A 69 12.52 6.09 -6.60
CA ARG A 69 12.02 7.45 -6.88
C ARG A 69 11.38 7.59 -8.27
N GLY A 70 10.72 6.54 -8.73
CA GLY A 70 10.11 6.46 -10.06
C GLY A 70 11.08 6.12 -11.21
N ILE A 71 12.39 6.10 -10.96
CA ILE A 71 13.40 5.75 -11.97
C ILE A 71 13.51 4.22 -12.07
N PRO A 72 13.32 3.62 -13.26
CA PRO A 72 13.50 2.18 -13.46
C PRO A 72 14.92 1.73 -13.14
N LEU A 73 15.06 0.58 -12.47
CA LEU A 73 16.35 0.08 -12.01
C LEU A 73 17.34 -0.14 -13.18
N GLU A 74 16.87 -0.45 -14.37
CA GLU A 74 17.70 -0.66 -15.57
C GLU A 74 18.51 0.58 -15.94
N GLN A 75 18.01 1.78 -15.59
CA GLN A 75 18.73 3.02 -15.86
C GLN A 75 19.96 3.17 -14.97
N PHE A 76 19.95 2.60 -13.76
CA PHE A 76 21.04 2.68 -12.78
C PHE A 76 22.32 1.97 -13.26
N ALA A 77 22.23 1.08 -14.26
CA ALA A 77 23.39 0.42 -14.84
C ALA A 77 24.39 1.41 -15.46
N ASN A 78 23.92 2.58 -15.92
CA ASN A 78 24.75 3.63 -16.50
C ASN A 78 24.85 4.88 -15.61
N GLY A 79 24.52 4.74 -14.32
CA GLY A 79 24.33 5.84 -13.35
C GLY A 79 22.85 6.03 -13.01
N PRO A 80 22.47 6.60 -11.86
CA PRO A 80 23.30 7.28 -10.86
C PRO A 80 24.19 6.36 -10.01
N ASN A 81 25.31 6.90 -9.52
CA ASN A 81 26.22 6.20 -8.60
C ASN A 81 25.69 6.24 -7.15
N PHE A 82 26.32 5.49 -6.23
CA PHE A 82 25.85 5.37 -4.84
C PHE A 82 25.59 6.71 -4.14
N ILE A 83 26.43 7.73 -4.36
CA ILE A 83 26.28 9.05 -3.72
C ILE A 83 25.05 9.79 -4.24
N GLU A 84 24.72 9.62 -5.51
CA GLU A 84 23.57 10.26 -6.16
C GLU A 84 22.23 9.59 -5.77
N VAL A 85 22.28 8.36 -5.25
CA VAL A 85 21.10 7.57 -4.84
C VAL A 85 20.80 7.70 -3.34
N ALA A 86 21.84 7.91 -2.52
CA ALA A 86 21.77 8.02 -1.06
C ALA A 86 20.94 9.23 -0.59
#